data_AF-A0A1T0A841-F1
#
_entry.id   AF-A0A1T0A841-F1
#
_cell.length_a   1.000
_cell.length_b   1.000
_cell.length_c   1.000
_cell.angle_alpha   90.00
_cell.angle_beta   90.00
_cell.angle_gamma   90.00
#
_symmetry.space_group_name_H-M   'P 1'
#
loop_
_entity.id
_entity.type
_entity.pdbx_description
1 polymer ?
#
loop_
_entity_poly.entity_id
_entity_poly.type
_entity_poly.pdbx_seq_one_letter_code
_entity_poly.pdbx_strand_id
1 'polypeptide(L)'
;MSWLDQLTFNENGLIPAIAQDKDTGRILMMAWQNKEALELTAKTGQAVYFSRSRGKLWHKGESSGHTQIVHEIRTDCDADAITLIITQVGGIACHTGRQSCFYQKLDVATGEWHTTEAPIKSSEEIYGNAAHSHAKNSHAQSATQAANSAANHAQAANILAQLDSILQERKSADKDSSYVASLYHKGLNKILEKVGEEAVEAIIAAKELQLANATKSDSDSDSERGDVIYEIADVWFHSLVALHALDLSSEDILAELARRFGLSGIDEKNARSAK
;
A
#
# COMPACT_ATOMS: atom_id res chain seq x y z
N MET A 1 -4.30 31.18 -21.94
CA MET A 1 -3.47 29.96 -22.01
C MET A 1 -4.19 28.88 -21.23
N SER A 2 -4.31 27.69 -21.80
CA SER A 2 -4.83 26.52 -21.07
C SER A 2 -3.78 26.06 -20.07
N TRP A 3 -4.18 25.38 -18.99
CA TRP A 3 -3.23 24.70 -18.10
C TRP A 3 -2.39 23.66 -18.84
N LEU A 4 -2.92 23.09 -19.94
CA LEU A 4 -2.19 22.18 -20.83
C LEU A 4 -1.00 22.83 -21.54
N ASP A 5 -0.96 24.16 -21.66
CA ASP A 5 0.15 24.88 -22.31
C ASP A 5 1.36 25.03 -21.39
N GLN A 6 1.24 24.66 -20.10
CA GLN A 6 2.34 24.62 -19.13
C GLN A 6 3.13 23.31 -19.18
N LEU A 7 2.66 22.33 -19.96
CA LEU A 7 3.27 21.00 -20.08
C LEU A 7 4.05 20.88 -21.40
N THR A 8 5.16 20.14 -21.34
CA THR A 8 6.04 19.86 -22.46
C THR A 8 5.68 18.51 -23.09
N PHE A 9 4.97 18.56 -24.21
CA PHE A 9 4.72 17.37 -25.03
C PHE A 9 5.88 17.15 -26.00
N ASN A 10 6.25 15.90 -26.25
CA ASN A 10 7.30 15.58 -27.22
C ASN A 10 6.86 15.90 -28.66
N GLU A 11 7.76 15.68 -29.64
CA GLU A 11 7.53 15.94 -31.06
C GLU A 11 6.29 15.24 -31.66
N ASN A 12 5.83 14.15 -31.04
CA ASN A 12 4.64 13.41 -31.44
C ASN A 12 3.37 13.91 -30.73
N GLY A 13 3.45 14.99 -29.95
CA GLY A 13 2.35 15.52 -29.15
C GLY A 13 1.97 14.63 -27.97
N LEU A 14 2.93 13.88 -27.41
CA LEU A 14 2.71 12.92 -26.32
C LEU A 14 3.50 13.30 -25.06
N ILE A 15 2.92 13.01 -23.89
CA ILE A 15 3.54 13.10 -22.57
C ILE A 15 3.50 11.72 -21.88
N PRO A 16 4.59 11.28 -21.22
CA PRO A 16 4.56 10.08 -20.39
C PRO A 16 3.69 10.30 -19.16
N ALA A 17 2.74 9.40 -18.96
CA ALA A 17 1.82 9.39 -17.83
C ALA A 17 2.05 8.14 -16.98
N ILE A 18 2.47 8.35 -15.73
CA ILE A 18 2.77 7.32 -14.76
C ILE A 18 1.56 7.18 -13.83
N ALA A 19 0.92 6.02 -13.84
CA ALA A 19 -0.15 5.71 -12.89
C ALA A 19 0.47 5.17 -11.59
N GLN A 20 0.27 5.90 -10.49
CA GLN A 20 0.67 5.53 -9.15
C GLN A 20 -0.56 5.28 -8.30
N ASP A 21 -0.57 4.17 -7.57
CA ASP A 21 -1.63 3.87 -6.62
C ASP A 21 -1.64 4.90 -5.49
N LYS A 22 -2.80 5.50 -5.23
CA LYS A 22 -2.99 6.56 -4.24
C LYS A 22 -2.62 6.10 -2.83
N ASP A 23 -3.01 4.88 -2.48
CA ASP A 23 -2.97 4.42 -1.09
C ASP A 23 -1.60 3.80 -0.77
N THR A 24 -0.99 3.11 -1.74
CA THR A 24 0.28 2.39 -1.54
C THR A 24 1.50 3.12 -2.09
N GLY A 25 1.32 4.16 -2.91
CA GLY A 25 2.42 4.81 -3.64
C GLY A 25 3.06 3.92 -4.71
N ARG A 26 2.50 2.73 -4.98
CA ARG A 26 3.06 1.77 -5.93
C ARG A 26 2.90 2.27 -7.37
N ILE A 27 3.97 2.23 -8.16
CA ILE A 27 3.87 2.49 -9.61
C ILE A 27 3.18 1.29 -10.28
N LEU A 28 2.06 1.55 -10.94
CA LEU A 28 1.20 0.54 -11.56
C LEU A 28 1.50 0.38 -13.04
N MET A 29 1.61 1.49 -13.78
CA MET A 29 1.95 1.44 -15.20
C MET A 29 2.44 2.80 -15.69
N MET A 30 3.08 2.80 -16.86
CA MET A 30 3.33 4.00 -17.64
C MET A 30 2.67 3.83 -19.01
N ALA A 31 1.99 4.87 -19.47
CA ALA A 31 1.45 4.97 -20.81
C ALA A 31 1.58 6.40 -21.33
N TRP A 32 1.20 6.65 -22.58
CA TRP A 32 1.27 7.98 -23.19
C TRP A 32 -0.09 8.66 -23.13
N GLN A 33 -0.11 9.97 -22.91
CA GLN A 33 -1.28 10.82 -23.13
C GLN A 33 -0.95 11.87 -24.20
N ASN A 34 -1.88 12.16 -25.10
CA ASN A 34 -1.86 13.39 -25.89
C ASN A 34 -2.70 14.46 -25.16
N LYS A 35 -2.75 15.69 -25.69
CA LYS A 35 -3.54 16.79 -25.08
C LYS A 35 -5.01 16.40 -24.84
N GLU A 36 -5.65 15.76 -25.81
CA GLU A 36 -7.06 15.32 -25.71
C GLU A 36 -7.27 14.26 -24.62
N ALA A 37 -6.40 13.25 -24.53
CA ALA A 37 -6.48 12.22 -23.51
C ALA A 37 -6.30 12.79 -22.09
N LEU A 38 -5.37 13.73 -21.93
CA LEU A 38 -5.12 14.38 -20.65
C LEU A 38 -6.27 15.31 -20.24
N GLU A 39 -6.82 16.08 -21.19
CA GLU A 39 -8.01 16.90 -20.96
C GLU A 39 -9.21 16.04 -20.53
N LEU A 40 -9.46 14.93 -21.23
CA LEU A 40 -10.54 14.01 -20.90
C LEU A 40 -10.32 13.34 -19.54
N THR A 41 -9.07 13.04 -19.19
CA THR A 41 -8.71 12.49 -17.88
C THR A 41 -9.04 13.46 -16.76
N ALA A 42 -8.60 14.71 -16.87
CA ALA A 42 -8.91 15.76 -15.89
C ALA A 42 -10.42 16.02 -15.78
N LYS A 43 -11.15 15.98 -16.91
CA LYS A 43 -12.59 16.22 -16.95
C LYS A 43 -13.43 15.09 -16.35
N THR A 44 -13.04 13.83 -16.58
CA THR A 44 -13.83 12.65 -16.20
C THR A 44 -13.42 12.06 -14.86
N GLY A 45 -12.24 12.40 -14.35
CA GLY A 45 -11.63 11.71 -13.21
C GLY A 45 -11.31 10.25 -13.53
N GLN A 46 -11.18 9.87 -14.80
CA GLN A 46 -10.80 8.53 -15.24
C GLN A 46 -9.59 8.57 -16.16
N ALA A 47 -8.64 7.63 -15.99
CA ALA A 47 -7.44 7.64 -16.82
C ALA A 47 -7.76 7.26 -18.28
N VAL A 48 -7.50 8.19 -19.19
CA VAL A 48 -7.58 8.01 -20.63
C VAL A 48 -6.18 8.14 -21.22
N TYR A 49 -5.75 7.15 -21.98
CA TYR A 49 -4.43 7.13 -22.62
C TYR A 49 -4.55 7.28 -24.13
N PHE A 50 -3.43 7.58 -24.79
CA PHE A 50 -3.30 7.52 -26.23
C PHE A 50 -2.48 6.30 -26.63
N SER A 51 -3.09 5.38 -27.38
CA SER A 51 -2.40 4.18 -27.87
C SER A 51 -1.59 4.53 -29.10
N ARG A 52 -0.25 4.60 -28.97
CA ARG A 52 0.66 4.88 -30.08
C ARG A 52 0.51 3.91 -31.26
N SER A 53 0.27 2.63 -30.97
CA SER A 53 0.12 1.60 -32.00
C SER A 53 -1.24 1.63 -32.70
N ARG A 54 -2.30 2.10 -32.03
CA ARG A 54 -3.66 2.18 -32.60
C ARG A 54 -4.04 3.58 -33.08
N GLY A 55 -3.21 4.59 -32.78
CA GLY A 55 -3.45 5.99 -33.16
C GLY A 55 -4.74 6.57 -32.59
N LYS A 56 -5.22 6.09 -31.43
CA LYS A 56 -6.50 6.49 -30.86
C LYS A 56 -6.50 6.53 -29.33
N LEU A 57 -7.49 7.25 -28.78
CA LEU A 57 -7.78 7.25 -27.36
C LEU A 57 -8.12 5.84 -26.85
N TRP A 58 -7.75 5.58 -25.61
CA TRP A 58 -7.99 4.33 -24.91
C TRP A 58 -8.37 4.64 -23.46
N HIS A 59 -9.62 4.40 -23.12
CA HIS A 59 -10.10 4.43 -21.74
C HIS A 59 -9.60 3.19 -21.02
N LYS A 60 -8.76 3.35 -20.00
CA LYS A 60 -8.20 2.22 -19.27
C LYS A 60 -9.34 1.41 -18.65
N GLY A 61 -9.37 0.11 -18.92
CA GLY A 61 -10.39 -0.78 -18.39
C GLY A 61 -11.74 -0.76 -19.09
N GLU A 62 -11.90 -0.02 -20.21
CA GLU A 62 -13.18 0.03 -20.94
C GLU A 62 -13.67 -1.37 -21.37
N SER A 63 -12.75 -2.24 -21.79
CA SER A 63 -13.09 -3.62 -22.18
C SER A 63 -13.02 -4.62 -21.03
N SER A 64 -12.19 -4.38 -20.01
CA SER A 64 -11.92 -5.36 -18.94
C SER A 64 -12.58 -5.03 -17.60
N GLY A 65 -13.22 -3.86 -17.46
CA GLY A 65 -13.71 -3.32 -16.19
C GLY A 65 -12.63 -2.79 -15.24
N HIS A 66 -11.34 -2.94 -15.57
CA HIS A 66 -10.23 -2.52 -14.70
C HIS A 66 -9.85 -1.05 -14.91
N THR A 67 -10.78 -0.15 -14.58
CA THR A 67 -10.64 1.30 -14.76
C THR A 67 -9.72 1.93 -13.72
N GLN A 68 -9.30 3.17 -13.96
CA GLN A 68 -8.44 3.93 -13.05
C GLN A 68 -9.14 5.24 -12.70
N ILE A 69 -9.46 5.45 -11.43
CA ILE A 69 -10.07 6.68 -10.91
C ILE A 69 -8.94 7.63 -10.52
N VAL A 70 -8.90 8.81 -11.11
CA VAL A 70 -7.85 9.82 -10.91
C VAL A 70 -8.23 10.77 -9.78
N HIS A 71 -7.36 10.90 -8.78
CA HIS A 71 -7.52 11.80 -7.65
C HIS A 71 -6.63 13.04 -7.76
N GLU A 72 -5.45 12.88 -8.35
CA GLU A 72 -4.48 13.96 -8.50
C GLU A 72 -3.66 13.76 -9.79
N ILE A 73 -3.22 14.87 -10.39
CA ILE A 73 -2.29 14.91 -11.52
C ILE A 73 -1.13 15.82 -11.11
N ARG A 74 0.08 15.26 -11.08
CA ARG A 74 1.34 15.98 -10.81
C ARG A 74 2.19 16.01 -12.06
N THR A 75 3.09 16.99 -12.16
CA THR A 75 4.12 17.06 -13.20
C THR A 75 5.49 17.23 -12.55
N ASP A 76 6.55 16.86 -13.25
CA ASP A 76 7.94 17.04 -12.79
C ASP A 76 8.47 18.46 -13.02
N CYS A 77 9.76 18.69 -12.77
CA CYS A 77 10.33 20.04 -12.67
C CYS A 77 10.47 20.78 -14.01
N ASP A 78 10.55 20.06 -15.11
CA ASP A 78 10.56 20.55 -16.50
C ASP A 78 9.25 20.28 -17.26
N ALA A 79 8.26 19.75 -16.53
CA ALA A 79 6.88 19.54 -16.97
C ALA A 79 6.75 18.64 -18.21
N ASP A 80 7.70 17.71 -18.40
CA ASP A 80 7.72 16.78 -19.52
C ASP A 80 7.24 15.37 -19.16
N ALA A 81 6.92 15.14 -17.88
CA ALA A 81 6.24 13.95 -17.41
C ALA A 81 5.13 14.26 -16.41
N ILE A 82 4.14 13.36 -16.32
CA ILE A 82 3.06 13.46 -15.34
C ILE A 82 2.87 12.18 -14.55
N THR A 83 2.48 12.34 -13.29
CA THR A 83 2.04 11.25 -12.40
C THR A 83 0.56 11.40 -12.11
N LEU A 84 -0.21 10.36 -12.41
CA LEU A 84 -1.61 10.21 -12.05
C LEU A 84 -1.67 9.45 -10.72
N ILE A 85 -2.17 10.10 -9.66
CA ILE A 85 -2.45 9.44 -8.38
C ILE A 85 -3.85 8.84 -8.49
N ILE A 86 -3.94 7.51 -8.51
CA ILE A 86 -5.16 6.80 -8.92
C ILE A 86 -5.59 5.69 -7.95
N THR A 87 -6.88 5.36 -7.95
CA THR A 87 -7.38 4.08 -7.45
C THR A 87 -7.60 3.12 -8.62
N GLN A 88 -6.94 1.96 -8.61
CA GLN A 88 -7.07 0.93 -9.64
C GLN A 88 -8.28 0.03 -9.36
N VAL A 89 -9.35 0.21 -10.12
CA VAL A 89 -10.53 -0.67 -10.04
C VAL A 89 -10.14 -2.07 -10.54
N GLY A 90 -10.54 -3.09 -9.78
CA GLY A 90 -10.25 -4.50 -10.08
C GLY A 90 -8.81 -4.94 -9.79
N GLY A 91 -7.96 -4.07 -9.24
CA GLY A 91 -6.62 -4.42 -8.79
C GLY A 91 -5.64 -4.87 -9.88
N ILE A 92 -6.00 -4.72 -11.16
CA ILE A 92 -5.22 -5.20 -12.31
C ILE A 92 -4.98 -4.03 -13.27
N ALA A 93 -3.80 -3.41 -13.18
CA ALA A 93 -3.39 -2.43 -14.19
C ALA A 93 -2.85 -3.13 -15.45
N CYS A 94 -2.18 -4.28 -15.28
CA CYS A 94 -1.47 -4.96 -16.36
C CYS A 94 -2.37 -5.94 -17.14
N HIS A 95 -2.21 -6.00 -18.45
CA HIS A 95 -2.90 -6.96 -19.31
C HIS A 95 -2.50 -8.42 -19.06
N THR A 96 -1.38 -8.65 -18.36
CA THR A 96 -0.96 -10.00 -17.91
C THR A 96 -1.70 -10.46 -16.65
N GLY A 97 -2.65 -9.65 -16.17
CA GLY A 97 -3.45 -9.93 -14.99
C GLY A 97 -2.79 -9.61 -13.67
N ARG A 98 -1.71 -8.83 -13.68
CA ARG A 98 -1.00 -8.37 -12.48
C ARG A 98 -1.44 -6.96 -12.08
N GLN A 99 -1.19 -6.63 -10.82
CA GLN A 99 -1.46 -5.31 -10.27
C GLN A 99 -0.63 -4.22 -10.97
N SER A 100 0.66 -4.48 -11.21
CA SER A 100 1.57 -3.56 -11.88
C SER A 100 2.16 -4.18 -13.14
N CYS A 101 2.47 -3.32 -14.12
CA CYS A 101 3.30 -3.67 -15.28
C CYS A 101 4.77 -3.90 -14.88
N PHE A 102 5.21 -3.38 -13.74
CA PHE A 102 6.59 -3.44 -13.25
C PHE A 102 6.82 -4.66 -12.35
N TYR A 103 6.48 -5.85 -12.85
CA TYR A 103 6.60 -7.13 -12.13
C TYR A 103 7.88 -7.90 -12.45
N GLN A 104 8.73 -7.35 -13.33
CA GLN A 104 10.08 -7.86 -13.59
C GLN A 104 11.06 -7.00 -12.80
N LYS A 105 11.93 -7.65 -12.03
CA LYS A 105 12.99 -6.99 -11.27
C LYS A 105 14.33 -7.51 -11.73
N LEU A 106 15.25 -6.59 -12.01
CA LEU A 106 16.65 -6.91 -12.28
C LEU A 106 17.36 -7.10 -10.93
N ASP A 107 18.01 -8.24 -10.76
CA ASP A 107 19.05 -8.38 -9.75
C ASP A 107 20.30 -7.67 -10.28
N VAL A 108 20.70 -6.58 -9.61
CA VAL A 108 21.86 -5.76 -10.01
C VAL A 108 23.20 -6.44 -9.74
N ALA A 109 23.26 -7.42 -8.84
CA ALA A 109 24.49 -8.16 -8.56
C ALA A 109 24.75 -9.23 -9.62
N THR A 110 23.70 -9.91 -10.08
CA THR A 110 23.82 -11.01 -11.06
C THR A 110 23.55 -10.56 -12.50
N GLY A 111 22.83 -9.45 -12.68
CA GLY A 111 22.34 -9.00 -13.98
C GLY A 111 21.13 -9.80 -14.50
N GLU A 112 20.47 -10.59 -13.65
CA GLU A 112 19.38 -11.47 -14.06
C GLU A 112 17.99 -10.88 -13.74
N TRP A 113 17.06 -11.04 -14.67
CA TRP A 113 15.66 -10.65 -14.48
C TRP A 113 14.86 -11.76 -13.82
N HIS A 114 14.08 -11.42 -12.81
CA HIS A 114 13.13 -12.32 -12.16
C HIS A 114 11.74 -11.72 -12.01
N THR A 115 10.73 -12.59 -12.10
CA THR A 115 9.32 -12.22 -11.89
C THR A 115 9.03 -12.15 -10.40
N THR A 116 8.57 -10.99 -9.93
CA THR A 116 8.29 -10.76 -8.50
C THR A 116 6.87 -11.14 -8.10
N GLU A 117 5.94 -11.28 -9.06
CA GLU A 117 4.52 -11.45 -8.80
C GLU A 117 3.83 -12.45 -9.73
N ALA A 118 2.92 -13.23 -9.17
CA ALA A 118 1.99 -14.06 -9.93
C ALA A 118 0.81 -13.23 -10.48
N PRO A 119 0.19 -13.64 -11.61
CA PRO A 119 -1.06 -13.04 -12.08
C PRO A 119 -2.20 -13.22 -11.06
N ILE A 120 -3.02 -12.18 -10.89
CA ILE A 120 -4.27 -12.22 -10.11
C ILE A 120 -5.37 -12.95 -10.91
N LYS A 121 -5.38 -12.78 -12.25
CA LYS A 121 -6.23 -13.49 -13.21
C LYS A 121 -5.47 -13.79 -14.50
N SER A 122 -5.87 -14.80 -15.26
CA SER A 122 -5.25 -15.09 -16.57
C SER A 122 -5.66 -14.06 -17.63
N SER A 123 -4.83 -13.85 -18.67
CA SER A 123 -5.15 -12.91 -19.77
C SER A 123 -6.43 -13.30 -20.51
N GLU A 124 -6.70 -14.60 -20.60
CA GLU A 124 -7.86 -15.18 -21.26
C GLU A 124 -9.15 -14.90 -20.48
N GLU A 125 -9.09 -14.88 -19.15
CA GLU A 125 -10.20 -14.48 -18.27
C GLU A 125 -10.45 -12.96 -18.29
N ILE A 126 -9.43 -12.15 -18.57
CA ILE A 126 -9.51 -10.69 -18.61
C ILE A 126 -10.11 -10.19 -19.94
N TYR A 127 -9.89 -10.93 -21.03
CA TYR A 127 -10.34 -10.57 -22.39
C TYR A 127 -11.32 -11.59 -22.99
N GLY A 128 -11.94 -12.45 -22.17
CA GLY A 128 -12.80 -13.55 -22.60
C GLY A 128 -13.97 -13.14 -23.50
N ASN A 129 -13.98 -13.71 -24.71
CA ASN A 129 -15.01 -13.80 -25.76
C ASN A 129 -16.25 -12.88 -25.71
N ALA A 130 -16.41 -12.13 -26.80
CA ALA A 130 -17.64 -11.45 -27.17
C ALA A 130 -18.81 -12.43 -27.39
N ALA A 131 -19.85 -12.38 -26.55
CA ALA A 131 -21.26 -12.53 -26.92
C ALA A 131 -22.22 -12.50 -25.70
N HIS A 132 -23.32 -11.74 -25.86
CA HIS A 132 -24.65 -11.84 -25.21
C HIS A 132 -24.88 -11.41 -23.74
N SER A 133 -25.42 -10.19 -23.64
CA SER A 133 -26.71 -9.77 -23.01
C SER A 133 -27.09 -10.12 -21.57
N HIS A 134 -27.36 -9.03 -20.83
CA HIS A 134 -28.41 -8.79 -19.83
C HIS A 134 -28.75 -9.86 -18.77
N ALA A 135 -28.54 -9.51 -17.49
CA ALA A 135 -29.64 -9.27 -16.56
C ALA A 135 -29.15 -8.62 -15.26
N LYS A 136 -30.01 -7.74 -14.71
CA LYS A 136 -29.89 -7.05 -13.43
C LYS A 136 -29.84 -8.05 -12.26
N ASN A 137 -29.09 -7.74 -11.21
CA ASN A 137 -29.74 -7.58 -9.90
C ASN A 137 -28.85 -6.89 -8.85
N SER A 138 -29.44 -5.84 -8.30
CA SER A 138 -29.13 -5.24 -7.01
C SER A 138 -29.31 -6.27 -5.90
N HIS A 139 -28.23 -6.59 -5.18
CA HIS A 139 -28.20 -7.01 -3.76
C HIS A 139 -26.82 -7.58 -3.44
N ALA A 140 -25.84 -6.72 -3.20
CA ALA A 140 -24.53 -7.12 -2.67
C ALA A 140 -23.85 -5.93 -1.96
N GLN A 141 -24.54 -5.27 -1.05
CA GLN A 141 -23.94 -4.22 -0.21
C GLN A 141 -23.43 -4.74 1.14
N SER A 142 -23.77 -5.96 1.56
CA SER A 142 -23.30 -6.53 2.83
C SER A 142 -22.09 -7.47 2.69
N ALA A 143 -21.88 -8.12 1.54
CA ALA A 143 -20.76 -9.05 1.34
C ALA A 143 -19.41 -8.35 1.07
N THR A 144 -19.46 -7.11 0.58
CA THR A 144 -18.29 -6.36 0.06
C THR A 144 -17.44 -5.73 1.16
N GLN A 145 -18.02 -5.48 2.34
CA GLN A 145 -17.27 -4.95 3.50
C GLN A 145 -16.42 -6.02 4.20
N ALA A 146 -16.91 -7.27 4.27
CA ALA A 146 -16.15 -8.39 4.83
C ALA A 146 -14.98 -8.81 3.92
N ALA A 147 -15.17 -8.71 2.59
CA ALA A 147 -14.10 -8.99 1.62
C ALA A 147 -12.99 -7.92 1.64
N ASN A 148 -13.34 -6.64 1.86
CA ASN A 148 -12.37 -5.55 1.97
C ASN A 148 -11.60 -5.55 3.32
N SER A 149 -12.24 -5.94 4.43
CA SER A 149 -11.52 -6.14 5.70
C SER A 149 -10.62 -7.37 5.65
N ALA A 150 -11.04 -8.43 4.96
CA ALA A 150 -10.21 -9.62 4.73
C ALA A 150 -8.99 -9.31 3.85
N ALA A 151 -9.12 -8.46 2.84
CA ALA A 151 -8.01 -8.02 1.98
C ALA A 151 -7.03 -7.08 2.72
N ASN A 152 -7.53 -6.14 3.53
CA ASN A 152 -6.68 -5.30 4.39
C ASN A 152 -6.00 -6.09 5.52
N HIS A 153 -6.69 -7.08 6.09
CA HIS A 153 -6.06 -8.05 7.00
C HIS A 153 -5.01 -8.90 6.29
N ALA A 154 -5.25 -9.31 5.04
CA ALA A 154 -4.27 -10.05 4.25
C ALA A 154 -3.02 -9.19 3.92
N GLN A 155 -3.16 -7.87 3.75
CA GLN A 155 -2.04 -6.95 3.51
C GLN A 155 -1.28 -6.56 4.79
N ALA A 156 -1.96 -6.36 5.92
CA ALA A 156 -1.33 -6.16 7.23
C ALA A 156 -0.61 -7.44 7.71
N ALA A 157 -1.24 -8.61 7.51
CA ALA A 157 -0.59 -9.91 7.70
C ALA A 157 0.62 -10.08 6.76
N ASN A 158 0.60 -9.48 5.57
CA ASN A 158 1.73 -9.50 4.64
C ASN A 158 2.92 -8.67 5.15
N ILE A 159 2.69 -7.48 5.73
CA ILE A 159 3.76 -6.66 6.31
C ILE A 159 4.37 -7.35 7.54
N LEU A 160 3.53 -7.88 8.43
CA LEU A 160 3.99 -8.61 9.60
C LEU A 160 4.75 -9.89 9.23
N ALA A 161 4.27 -10.66 8.24
CA ALA A 161 4.98 -11.84 7.75
C ALA A 161 6.31 -11.50 7.06
N GLN A 162 6.38 -10.39 6.31
CA GLN A 162 7.64 -9.90 5.74
C GLN A 162 8.61 -9.48 6.83
N LEU A 163 8.11 -8.77 7.85
CA LEU A 163 8.92 -8.34 8.98
C LEU A 163 9.44 -9.55 9.77
N ASP A 164 8.60 -10.55 10.04
CA ASP A 164 9.00 -11.80 10.69
C ASP A 164 10.11 -12.52 9.91
N SER A 165 9.99 -12.58 8.57
CA SER A 165 11.03 -13.15 7.71
C SER A 165 12.37 -12.40 7.83
N ILE A 166 12.34 -11.07 7.81
CA ILE A 166 13.53 -10.22 7.99
C ILE A 166 14.12 -10.42 9.40
N LEU A 167 13.29 -10.40 10.43
CA LEU A 167 13.72 -10.56 11.81
C LEU A 167 14.37 -11.93 12.05
N GLN A 168 13.84 -12.97 11.40
CA GLN A 168 14.41 -14.31 11.44
C GLN A 168 15.78 -14.37 10.73
N GLU A 169 15.90 -13.79 9.54
CA GLU A 169 17.17 -13.73 8.79
C GLU A 169 18.26 -13.00 9.60
N ARG A 170 17.89 -11.90 10.27
CA ARG A 170 18.83 -11.06 11.01
C ARG A 170 19.29 -11.63 12.34
N LYS A 171 18.66 -12.71 12.83
CA LYS A 171 19.02 -13.35 14.12
C LYS A 171 20.42 -13.95 14.13
N SER A 172 20.90 -14.45 12.99
CA SER A 172 22.23 -15.03 12.81
C SER A 172 23.20 -14.14 12.03
N ALA A 173 22.75 -12.95 11.63
CA ALA A 173 23.56 -12.01 10.86
C ALA A 173 24.68 -11.38 11.70
N ASP A 174 25.68 -10.83 11.02
CA ASP A 174 26.75 -10.08 11.67
C ASP A 174 26.18 -8.85 12.39
N LYS A 175 26.67 -8.55 13.60
CA LYS A 175 26.15 -7.48 14.46
C LYS A 175 26.21 -6.10 13.81
N ASP A 176 27.14 -5.89 12.89
CA ASP A 176 27.38 -4.61 12.22
C ASP A 176 26.59 -4.52 10.89
N SER A 177 25.88 -5.59 10.50
CA SER A 177 25.13 -5.66 9.24
C SER A 177 23.76 -4.95 9.26
N SER A 178 23.17 -4.75 10.44
CA SER A 178 21.94 -3.98 10.61
C SER A 178 21.67 -3.65 12.08
N TYR A 179 20.79 -2.68 12.31
CA TYR A 179 20.31 -2.32 13.65
C TYR A 179 19.73 -3.53 14.40
N VAL A 180 18.86 -4.32 13.74
CA VAL A 180 18.25 -5.54 14.28
C VAL A 180 19.30 -6.58 14.66
N ALA A 181 20.29 -6.81 13.80
CA ALA A 181 21.38 -7.74 14.13
C ALA A 181 22.14 -7.27 15.37
N SER A 182 22.49 -5.98 15.46
CA SER A 182 23.12 -5.41 16.66
C SER A 182 22.28 -5.60 17.92
N LEU A 183 20.94 -5.46 17.84
CA LEU A 183 20.05 -5.70 18.97
C LEU A 183 20.06 -7.15 19.43
N TYR A 184 19.99 -8.12 18.50
CA TYR A 184 20.08 -9.54 18.85
C TYR A 184 21.42 -9.89 19.53
N HIS A 185 22.53 -9.34 19.04
CA HIS A 185 23.85 -9.51 19.65
C HIS A 185 23.95 -8.87 21.05
N LYS A 186 23.24 -7.77 21.31
CA LYS A 186 23.14 -7.15 22.66
C LYS A 186 22.24 -7.95 23.62
N GLY A 187 21.43 -8.86 23.10
CA GLY A 187 20.61 -9.79 23.88
C GLY A 187 19.29 -9.23 24.39
N LEU A 188 18.48 -10.12 24.96
CA LEU A 188 17.07 -9.88 25.31
C LEU A 188 16.85 -8.64 26.18
N ASN A 189 17.70 -8.41 27.18
CA ASN A 189 17.53 -7.26 28.08
C ASN A 189 17.56 -5.92 27.33
N LYS A 190 18.46 -5.77 26.34
CA LYS A 190 18.53 -4.52 25.58
C LYS A 190 17.35 -4.36 24.64
N ILE A 191 16.85 -5.46 24.09
CA ILE A 191 15.63 -5.47 23.27
C ILE A 191 14.42 -5.03 24.11
N LEU A 192 14.26 -5.58 25.32
CA LEU A 192 13.16 -5.23 26.21
C LEU A 192 13.27 -3.79 26.75
N GLU A 193 14.49 -3.26 26.92
CA GLU A 193 14.71 -1.85 27.24
C GLU A 193 14.10 -0.93 26.16
N LYS A 194 14.33 -1.24 24.87
CA LYS A 194 13.73 -0.51 23.75
C LYS A 194 12.21 -0.60 23.78
N VAL A 195 11.63 -1.78 24.00
CA VAL A 195 10.16 -1.92 24.13
C VAL A 195 9.59 -0.99 25.20
N GLY A 196 10.28 -0.85 26.34
CA GLY A 196 9.88 0.08 27.40
C GLY A 196 10.04 1.55 27.02
N GLU A 197 11.14 1.91 26.36
CA GLU A 197 11.44 3.26 25.86
C GLU A 197 10.35 3.73 24.88
N GLU A 198 10.10 2.95 23.82
CA GLU A 198 9.11 3.33 22.80
C GLU A 198 7.69 3.41 23.39
N ALA A 199 7.37 2.57 24.38
CA ALA A 199 6.07 2.62 25.02
C ALA A 199 5.87 3.94 25.78
N VAL A 200 6.93 4.48 26.40
CA VAL A 200 6.90 5.78 27.07
C VAL A 200 6.84 6.91 26.05
N GLU A 201 7.61 6.83 24.97
CA GLU A 201 7.60 7.83 23.89
C GLU A 201 6.22 7.92 23.22
N ALA A 202 5.59 6.77 22.94
CA ALA A 202 4.22 6.72 22.42
C ALA A 202 3.18 7.35 23.39
N ILE A 203 3.35 7.16 24.70
CA ILE A 203 2.50 7.81 25.72
C ILE A 203 2.69 9.34 25.66
N ILE A 204 3.93 9.80 25.55
CA ILE A 204 4.26 11.24 25.50
C ILE A 204 3.69 11.86 24.23
N ALA A 205 3.95 11.28 23.05
CA ALA A 205 3.42 11.76 21.77
C ALA A 205 1.88 11.85 21.78
N ALA A 206 1.19 10.86 22.37
CA ALA A 206 -0.26 10.89 22.49
C ALA A 206 -0.76 12.05 23.38
N LYS A 207 -0.03 12.36 24.45
CA LYS A 207 -0.34 13.50 25.34
C LYS A 207 -0.08 14.85 24.66
N GLU A 208 0.95 14.94 23.84
CA GLU A 208 1.29 16.15 23.08
C GLU A 208 0.25 16.42 22.00
N LEU A 209 -0.15 15.40 21.23
CA LEU A 209 -1.24 15.51 20.27
C LEU A 209 -2.55 15.95 20.95
N GLN A 210 -2.88 15.38 22.12
CA GLN A 210 -4.04 15.80 22.88
C GLN A 210 -3.98 17.29 23.25
N LEU A 211 -2.81 17.78 23.68
CA LEU A 211 -2.60 19.18 24.05
C LEU A 211 -2.67 20.11 22.84
N ALA A 212 -2.04 19.73 21.72
CA ALA A 212 -2.09 20.47 20.46
C ALA A 212 -3.53 20.65 19.98
N ASN A 213 -4.32 19.58 19.99
CA ASN A 213 -5.75 19.62 19.64
C ASN A 213 -6.58 20.52 20.55
N ALA A 214 -6.15 20.74 21.79
CA ALA A 214 -6.84 21.63 22.74
C ALA A 214 -6.43 23.11 22.61
N THR A 215 -5.33 23.41 21.90
CA THR A 215 -4.67 24.72 21.96
C THR A 215 -4.37 25.38 20.60
N LYS A 216 -4.34 24.64 19.48
CA LYS A 216 -3.96 25.15 18.15
C LYS A 216 -5.11 25.04 17.12
N SER A 217 -5.11 25.92 16.11
CA SER A 217 -5.98 25.80 14.93
C SER A 217 -5.45 24.74 13.96
N ASP A 218 -6.35 24.12 13.19
CA ASP A 218 -6.21 22.88 12.41
C ASP A 218 -4.96 22.68 11.52
N SER A 219 -4.12 23.69 11.28
CA SER A 219 -2.97 23.60 10.37
C SER A 219 -1.67 23.06 10.99
N ASP A 220 -1.56 22.98 12.32
CA ASP A 220 -0.34 22.51 13.00
C ASP A 220 -0.40 21.05 13.47
N SER A 221 -1.57 20.39 13.47
CA SER A 221 -1.76 19.07 14.11
C SER A 221 -1.17 17.87 13.35
N ASP A 222 -0.71 18.07 12.11
CA ASP A 222 -0.24 16.98 11.27
C ASP A 222 1.13 16.44 11.73
N SER A 223 1.94 17.28 12.38
CA SER A 223 3.23 16.85 12.95
C SER A 223 3.02 15.95 14.17
N GLU A 224 2.26 16.39 15.17
CA GLU A 224 2.04 15.61 16.39
C GLU A 224 1.23 14.33 16.11
N ARG A 225 0.38 14.34 15.07
CA ARG A 225 -0.26 13.10 14.56
C ARG A 225 0.76 12.13 13.97
N GLY A 226 1.73 12.64 13.22
CA GLY A 226 2.83 11.85 12.69
C GLY A 226 3.64 11.19 13.80
N ASP A 227 3.99 11.95 14.83
CA ASP A 227 4.77 11.47 15.97
C ASP A 227 4.07 10.31 16.68
N VAL A 228 2.75 10.43 16.94
CA VAL A 228 1.98 9.31 17.55
C VAL A 228 2.02 8.04 16.70
N ILE A 229 1.89 8.16 15.38
CA ILE A 229 1.93 7.01 14.48
C ILE A 229 3.33 6.38 14.48
N TYR A 230 4.36 7.22 14.46
CA TYR A 230 5.76 6.80 14.45
C TYR A 230 6.12 6.03 15.73
N GLU A 231 5.83 6.59 16.91
CA GLU A 231 6.18 5.95 18.18
C GLU A 231 5.39 4.66 18.43
N ILE A 232 4.11 4.62 18.04
CA ILE A 232 3.32 3.38 18.14
C ILE A 232 3.87 2.30 17.19
N ALA A 233 4.35 2.69 16.00
CA ALA A 233 4.98 1.75 15.08
C ALA A 233 6.29 1.19 15.67
N ASP A 234 7.10 2.02 16.35
CA ASP A 234 8.32 1.58 17.00
C ASP A 234 8.05 0.64 18.18
N VAL A 235 6.98 0.86 18.96
CA VAL A 235 6.50 -0.11 19.97
C VAL A 235 6.19 -1.46 19.32
N TRP A 236 5.47 -1.48 18.20
CA TRP A 236 5.11 -2.72 17.51
C TRP A 236 6.36 -3.41 16.95
N PHE A 237 7.24 -2.67 16.30
CA PHE A 237 8.49 -3.18 15.74
C PHE A 237 9.38 -3.81 16.81
N HIS A 238 9.64 -3.09 17.90
CA HIS A 238 10.48 -3.59 18.98
C HIS A 238 9.85 -4.76 19.74
N SER A 239 8.51 -4.80 19.84
CA SER A 239 7.79 -5.97 20.36
C SER A 239 7.97 -7.20 19.48
N LEU A 240 7.95 -7.06 18.15
CA LEU A 240 8.19 -8.16 17.21
C LEU A 240 9.65 -8.67 17.27
N VAL A 241 10.62 -7.75 17.41
CA VAL A 241 12.03 -8.13 17.66
C VAL A 241 12.16 -8.95 18.95
N ALA A 242 11.44 -8.56 20.02
CA ALA A 242 11.43 -9.30 21.28
C ALA A 242 10.80 -10.69 21.14
N LEU A 243 9.71 -10.82 20.38
CA LEU A 243 9.07 -12.10 20.09
C LEU A 243 10.01 -13.03 19.34
N HIS A 244 10.63 -12.55 18.26
CA HIS A 244 11.59 -13.37 17.51
C HIS A 244 12.83 -13.75 18.33
N ALA A 245 13.30 -12.88 19.24
CA ALA A 245 14.37 -13.24 20.18
C ALA A 245 13.98 -14.43 21.08
N LEU A 246 12.68 -14.58 21.36
CA LEU A 246 12.09 -15.66 22.16
C LEU A 246 11.54 -16.82 21.33
N ASP A 247 11.85 -16.87 20.03
CA ASP A 247 11.37 -17.90 19.09
C ASP A 247 9.83 -17.91 18.92
N LEU A 248 9.21 -16.73 19.02
CA LEU A 248 7.80 -16.45 18.72
C LEU A 248 7.68 -15.54 17.49
N SER A 249 6.52 -15.51 16.86
CA SER A 249 6.25 -14.67 15.67
C SER A 249 5.02 -13.77 15.83
N SER A 250 4.77 -12.92 14.83
CA SER A 250 3.53 -12.15 14.77
C SER A 250 2.28 -13.03 14.70
N GLU A 251 2.37 -14.23 14.14
CA GLU A 251 1.25 -15.18 14.02
C GLU A 251 0.75 -15.63 15.40
N ASP A 252 1.64 -15.84 16.36
CA ASP A 252 1.28 -16.23 17.73
C ASP A 252 0.41 -15.15 18.41
N ILE A 253 0.78 -13.88 18.20
CA ILE A 253 0.02 -12.74 18.74
C ILE A 253 -1.31 -12.58 18.01
N LEU A 254 -1.32 -12.70 16.68
CA LEU A 254 -2.54 -12.61 15.88
C LEU A 254 -3.52 -13.73 16.25
N ALA A 255 -3.03 -14.95 16.51
CA ALA A 255 -3.84 -16.07 17.01
C ALA A 255 -4.47 -15.75 18.37
N GLU A 256 -3.71 -15.17 19.29
CA GLU A 256 -4.23 -14.76 20.61
C GLU A 256 -5.23 -13.60 20.50
N LEU A 257 -5.00 -12.62 19.63
CA LEU A 257 -5.95 -11.53 19.36
C LEU A 257 -7.24 -12.07 18.73
N ALA A 258 -7.14 -12.99 17.77
CA ALA A 258 -8.29 -13.66 17.17
C ALA A 258 -9.09 -14.46 18.20
N ARG A 259 -8.43 -15.12 19.17
CA ARG A 259 -9.09 -15.81 20.29
C ARG A 259 -9.90 -14.85 21.17
N ARG A 260 -9.42 -13.61 21.37
CA ARG A 260 -10.09 -12.58 22.16
C ARG A 260 -11.17 -11.82 21.37
N PHE A 261 -11.12 -11.90 20.05
CA PHE A 261 -12.04 -11.19 19.17
C PHE A 261 -13.49 -11.66 19.42
N GLY A 262 -14.37 -10.74 19.81
CA GLY A 262 -15.76 -11.04 20.14
C GLY A 262 -16.04 -11.36 21.62
N LEU A 263 -15.03 -11.36 22.50
CA LEU A 263 -15.20 -11.41 23.95
C LEU A 263 -15.12 -9.99 24.52
N SER A 264 -16.07 -9.58 25.36
CA SER A 264 -15.93 -8.29 26.05
C SER A 264 -14.80 -8.39 27.08
N GLY A 265 -14.02 -7.31 27.25
CA GLY A 265 -12.94 -7.29 28.25
C GLY A 265 -13.44 -7.49 29.68
N ILE A 266 -14.72 -7.23 29.94
CA ILE A 266 -15.39 -7.51 31.21
C ILE A 266 -15.64 -9.02 31.37
N ASP A 267 -16.12 -9.69 30.32
CA ASP A 267 -16.38 -11.14 30.34
C ASP A 267 -15.08 -11.94 30.46
N GLU A 268 -14.01 -11.51 29.77
CA GLU A 268 -12.69 -12.13 29.90
C GLU A 268 -12.12 -11.96 31.31
N LYS A 269 -12.26 -10.76 31.91
CA LYS A 269 -11.81 -10.48 33.28
C LYS A 269 -12.61 -11.28 34.32
N ASN A 270 -13.92 -11.42 34.12
CA ASN A 270 -14.80 -12.23 34.97
C ASN A 270 -14.46 -13.72 34.88
N ALA A 271 -14.15 -14.24 33.69
CA ALA A 271 -13.73 -15.63 33.48
C ALA A 271 -12.37 -15.95 34.11
N ARG A 272 -11.44 -14.98 34.16
CA ARG A 272 -10.13 -15.14 34.81
C ARG A 272 -10.20 -15.09 36.34
N SER A 273 -11.19 -14.37 36.90
CA SER A 273 -11.38 -14.22 38.34
C SER A 273 -12.09 -15.42 38.99
N ALA A 274 -12.59 -16.36 38.18
CA ALA A 274 -13.25 -17.60 38.62
C ALA A 274 -12.29 -18.79 38.76
N LYS A 275 -10.97 -18.54 38.79
CA LYS A 275 -9.93 -19.56 38.96
C LYS A 275 -9.33 -19.53 40.35
#